data_AF-A0A0H3L0P0-F1
#
_entry.id   AF-A0A0H3L0P0-F1
#
_cell.length_a   1.000
_cell.length_b   1.000
_cell.length_c   1.000
_cell.angle_alpha   90.00
_cell.angle_beta   90.00
_cell.angle_gamma   90.00
#
_symmetry.space_group_name_H-M   'P 1'
#
loop_
_entity.id
_entity.type
_entity.pdbx_description
1 polymer ?
#
loop_
_entity_poly.entity_id
_entity_poly.type
_entity_poly.pdbx_seq_one_letter_code
_entity_poly.pdbx_strand_id
1 'polypeptide(L)'
;MLQLDFGVSSTNGQEIGVQLREVFPATMELCLMAFSLALIVGIPLGICAGAMRHKWQDKLISALALLGFSIPVFWLALLFTLFFSLTLGWLPVSGRYDLLYPVQNITGFALIDAWLSPSPWRHEMMISVLMHLILPVTVLAMAPTTEIVRLLRISTIDVVDKSYVKAAATRGLSRFTVIRRHVLHNALPPVIPRLGLQFSSMLTLAMITEMVFNWPGLGRWLINAIRQQDYAAISAGVMVTGGVVIVVNVLSDIVGAALNPLKHKEWYALR
;
A
#
# COMPACT_ATOMS: atom_id res chain seq x y z
N MET A 1 -17.51 22.99 -19.03
CA MET A 1 -17.17 21.72 -19.71
C MET A 1 -15.72 21.42 -19.38
N LEU A 2 -15.43 20.44 -18.52
CA LEU A 2 -14.07 19.95 -18.29
C LEU A 2 -13.73 19.01 -19.45
N GLN A 3 -12.92 19.44 -20.40
CA GLN A 3 -12.55 18.58 -21.55
C GLN A 3 -11.50 17.52 -21.19
N LEU A 4 -10.98 17.48 -19.95
CA LEU A 4 -9.94 16.54 -19.50
C LEU A 4 -8.77 16.41 -20.50
N ASP A 5 -8.51 17.49 -21.24
CA ASP A 5 -7.41 17.56 -22.19
C ASP A 5 -6.15 17.94 -21.42
N PHE A 6 -5.26 16.95 -21.29
CA PHE A 6 -3.96 17.13 -20.64
C PHE A 6 -2.91 17.73 -21.59
N GLY A 7 -3.27 17.95 -22.86
CA GLY A 7 -2.38 18.42 -23.90
C GLY A 7 -1.45 17.32 -24.44
N VAL A 8 -0.45 17.76 -25.17
CA VAL A 8 0.58 16.92 -25.78
C VAL A 8 1.92 17.11 -25.08
N SER A 9 2.67 16.03 -24.96
CA SER A 9 4.02 16.07 -24.42
C SER A 9 4.94 16.84 -25.36
N SER A 10 5.74 17.74 -24.78
CA SER A 10 6.68 18.56 -25.54
C SER A 10 7.89 17.75 -26.05
N THR A 11 8.11 16.55 -25.50
CA THR A 11 9.26 15.72 -25.84
C THR A 11 8.97 14.70 -26.93
N ASN A 12 7.82 14.02 -26.86
CA ASN A 12 7.49 12.93 -27.81
C ASN A 12 6.29 13.25 -28.72
N GLY A 13 5.62 14.38 -28.53
CA GLY A 13 4.44 14.79 -29.31
C GLY A 13 3.20 13.94 -29.10
N GLN A 14 3.23 12.96 -28.19
CA GLN A 14 2.08 12.10 -27.88
C GLN A 14 1.14 12.79 -26.89
N GLU A 15 -0.14 12.47 -26.99
CA GLU A 15 -1.17 12.92 -26.05
C GLU A 15 -0.87 12.40 -24.63
N ILE A 16 -0.87 13.31 -23.66
CA ILE A 16 -0.56 12.97 -22.26
C ILE A 16 -1.63 12.04 -21.66
N GLY A 17 -2.88 12.17 -22.10
CA GLY A 17 -3.96 11.29 -21.66
C GLY A 17 -3.72 9.81 -22.01
N VAL A 18 -3.09 9.53 -23.16
CA VAL A 18 -2.72 8.16 -23.57
C VAL A 18 -1.59 7.64 -22.68
N GLN A 19 -0.53 8.44 -22.50
CA GLN A 19 0.59 8.07 -21.64
C GLN A 19 0.14 7.78 -20.20
N LEU A 20 -0.75 8.62 -19.66
CA LEU A 20 -1.33 8.43 -18.32
C LEU A 20 -2.08 7.11 -18.20
N ARG A 21 -2.89 6.72 -19.21
CA ARG A 21 -3.61 5.43 -19.18
C ARG A 21 -2.68 4.22 -19.19
N GLU A 22 -1.49 4.34 -19.76
CA GLU A 22 -0.50 3.26 -19.76
C GLU A 22 0.22 3.13 -18.42
N VAL A 23 0.60 4.25 -17.81
CA VAL A 23 1.46 4.26 -16.60
C VAL A 23 0.67 4.23 -15.30
N PHE A 24 -0.55 4.78 -15.27
CA PHE A 24 -1.38 4.88 -14.07
C PHE A 24 -1.77 3.52 -13.48
N PRO A 25 -2.28 2.55 -14.27
CA PRO A 25 -2.66 1.24 -13.74
C PRO A 25 -1.48 0.49 -13.11
N ALA A 26 -0.27 0.69 -13.65
CA ALA A 26 0.94 0.04 -13.15
C ALA A 26 1.31 0.51 -11.74
N THR A 27 1.25 1.82 -11.47
CA THR A 27 1.45 2.35 -10.11
C THR A 27 0.34 1.88 -9.18
N MET A 28 -0.90 1.87 -9.67
CA MET A 28 -2.03 1.47 -8.83
C MET A 28 -1.99 0.00 -8.44
N GLU A 29 -1.63 -0.88 -9.37
CA GLU A 29 -1.36 -2.29 -9.09
C GLU A 29 -0.32 -2.45 -7.97
N LEU A 30 0.83 -1.78 -8.12
CA LEU A 30 1.92 -1.87 -7.16
C LEU A 30 1.49 -1.38 -5.77
N CYS A 31 0.83 -0.22 -5.70
CA CYS A 31 0.34 0.36 -4.45
C CYS A 31 -0.74 -0.52 -3.80
N LEU A 32 -1.72 -1.00 -4.56
CA LEU A 32 -2.78 -1.85 -4.02
C LEU A 32 -2.22 -3.16 -3.46
N MET A 33 -1.26 -3.79 -4.13
CA MET A 33 -0.61 -5.00 -3.65
C MET A 33 0.24 -4.74 -2.41
N ALA A 34 1.03 -3.67 -2.39
CA ALA A 34 1.85 -3.28 -1.23
C ALA A 34 0.98 -2.94 -0.01
N PHE A 35 -0.10 -2.20 -0.21
CA PHE A 35 -1.00 -1.83 0.86
C PHE A 35 -1.79 -3.03 1.39
N SER A 36 -2.21 -3.94 0.51
CA SER A 36 -2.87 -5.18 0.91
C SER A 36 -1.95 -6.04 1.77
N LEU A 37 -0.68 -6.20 1.36
CA LEU A 37 0.34 -6.89 2.16
C LEU A 37 0.52 -6.20 3.52
N ALA A 38 0.58 -4.86 3.54
CA ALA A 38 0.73 -4.09 4.76
C ALA A 38 -0.46 -4.25 5.72
N LEU A 39 -1.68 -4.38 5.22
CA LEU A 39 -2.87 -4.65 6.05
C LEU A 39 -2.86 -6.09 6.56
N ILE A 40 -2.58 -7.07 5.69
CA ILE A 40 -2.55 -8.51 6.02
C ILE A 40 -1.52 -8.79 7.12
N VAL A 41 -0.36 -8.12 7.08
CA VAL A 41 0.72 -8.29 8.07
C VAL A 41 0.55 -7.34 9.25
N GLY A 42 0.27 -6.07 8.99
CA GLY A 42 0.27 -5.03 10.00
C GLY A 42 -0.89 -5.12 11.00
N ILE A 43 -2.08 -5.51 10.55
CA ILE A 43 -3.25 -5.65 11.45
C ILE A 43 -3.02 -6.75 12.49
N PRO A 44 -2.67 -8.00 12.11
CA PRO A 44 -2.38 -9.05 13.09
C PRO A 44 -1.22 -8.69 14.03
N LEU A 45 -0.12 -8.17 13.50
CA LEU A 45 1.04 -7.81 14.30
C LEU A 45 0.72 -6.68 15.29
N GLY A 46 -0.02 -5.65 14.86
CA GLY A 46 -0.44 -4.54 15.72
C GLY A 46 -1.36 -5.00 16.87
N ILE A 47 -2.30 -5.89 16.59
CA ILE A 47 -3.20 -6.45 17.63
C ILE A 47 -2.42 -7.34 18.59
N CYS A 48 -1.54 -8.20 18.08
CA CYS A 48 -0.68 -9.03 18.92
C CYS A 48 0.20 -8.17 19.82
N ALA A 49 0.84 -7.13 19.29
CA ALA A 49 1.67 -6.21 20.07
C ALA A 49 0.84 -5.48 21.15
N GLY A 50 -0.36 -4.99 20.82
CA GLY A 50 -1.21 -4.30 21.78
C GLY A 50 -1.80 -5.22 22.84
N ALA A 51 -2.26 -6.42 22.48
CA ALA A 51 -2.82 -7.40 23.42
C ALA A 51 -1.74 -7.99 24.35
N MET A 52 -0.48 -7.97 23.92
CA MET A 52 0.68 -8.45 24.67
C MET A 52 1.53 -7.29 25.21
N ARG A 53 0.93 -6.11 25.43
CA ARG A 53 1.60 -4.90 25.92
C ARG A 53 2.59 -5.21 27.04
N HIS A 54 3.78 -4.60 26.96
CA HIS A 54 4.90 -4.73 27.91
C HIS A 54 5.61 -6.08 27.94
N LYS A 55 5.13 -7.09 27.18
CA LYS A 55 5.85 -8.36 27.03
C LYS A 55 6.93 -8.25 25.97
N TRP A 56 7.79 -9.27 25.91
CA TRP A 56 8.88 -9.29 24.92
C TRP A 56 8.37 -9.35 23.48
N GLN A 57 7.20 -9.95 23.22
CA GLN A 57 6.61 -9.99 21.88
C GLN A 57 6.23 -8.59 21.37
N ASP A 58 5.65 -7.76 22.24
CA ASP A 58 5.36 -6.35 21.94
C ASP A 58 6.64 -5.59 21.57
N LYS A 59 7.67 -5.71 22.41
CA LYS A 59 8.98 -5.08 22.18
C LYS A 59 9.62 -5.56 20.88
N LEU A 60 9.56 -6.86 20.58
CA LEU A 60 10.14 -7.45 19.37
C LEU A 60 9.40 -7.01 18.10
N ILE A 61 8.07 -7.06 18.09
CA ILE A 61 7.26 -6.58 16.95
C ILE A 61 7.53 -5.09 16.71
N SER A 62 7.51 -4.28 17.77
CA SER A 62 7.76 -2.85 17.67
C SER A 62 9.18 -2.54 17.20
N ALA A 63 10.19 -3.27 17.70
CA ALA A 63 11.58 -3.12 17.28
C ALA A 63 11.77 -3.49 15.81
N LEU A 64 11.25 -4.64 15.37
CA LEU A 64 11.36 -5.07 13.97
C LEU A 64 10.68 -4.09 13.01
N ALA A 65 9.49 -3.58 13.37
CA ALA A 65 8.79 -2.57 12.59
C ALA A 65 9.60 -1.27 12.50
N LEU A 66 10.12 -0.78 13.63
CA LEU A 66 10.96 0.42 13.65
C LEU A 66 12.26 0.26 12.86
N LEU A 67 12.93 -0.90 12.96
CA LEU A 67 14.14 -1.19 12.19
C LEU A 67 13.85 -1.17 10.69
N GLY A 68 12.76 -1.81 10.26
CA GLY A 68 12.34 -1.82 8.87
C GLY A 68 12.05 -0.43 8.30
N PHE A 69 11.42 0.44 9.09
CA PHE A 69 11.16 1.83 8.71
C PHE A 69 12.41 2.72 8.73
N SER A 70 13.40 2.39 9.57
CA SER A 70 14.62 3.21 9.70
C SER A 70 15.55 3.08 8.49
N ILE A 71 15.41 2.03 7.69
CA ILE A 71 16.19 1.82 6.47
C ILE A 71 15.53 2.63 5.34
N PRO A 72 16.27 3.51 4.64
CA PRO A 72 15.71 4.21 3.49
C PRO A 72 15.19 3.24 2.43
N VAL A 73 13.99 3.51 1.88
CA VAL A 73 13.30 2.60 0.94
C VAL A 73 14.17 2.21 -0.25
N PHE A 74 14.92 3.16 -0.83
CA PHE A 74 15.82 2.87 -1.94
C PHE A 74 16.99 1.96 -1.53
N TRP A 75 17.54 2.12 -0.33
CA TRP A 75 18.59 1.25 0.20
C TRP A 75 18.05 -0.16 0.40
N LEU A 76 16.86 -0.26 0.99
CA LEU A 76 16.21 -1.55 1.20
C LEU A 76 15.94 -2.25 -0.14
N ALA A 77 15.46 -1.52 -1.15
CA ALA A 77 15.29 -2.03 -2.51
C ALA A 77 16.58 -2.59 -3.07
N LEU A 78 17.69 -1.82 -3.01
CA LEU A 78 18.99 -2.26 -3.50
C LEU A 78 19.51 -3.50 -2.75
N LEU A 79 19.35 -3.56 -1.42
CA LEU A 79 19.74 -4.71 -0.62
C LEU A 79 18.91 -5.95 -0.96
N PHE A 80 17.60 -5.79 -1.16
CA PHE A 80 16.71 -6.89 -1.55
C PHE A 80 17.05 -7.41 -2.95
N THR A 81 17.32 -6.52 -3.90
CA THR A 81 17.79 -6.89 -5.24
C THR A 81 19.14 -7.61 -5.16
N LEU A 82 20.11 -7.10 -4.40
CA LEU A 82 21.40 -7.76 -4.23
C LEU A 82 21.23 -9.17 -3.65
N PHE A 83 20.45 -9.30 -2.57
CA PHE A 83 20.33 -10.56 -1.85
C PHE A 83 19.46 -11.58 -2.60
N PHE A 84 18.19 -11.25 -2.85
CA PHE A 84 17.24 -12.21 -3.43
C PHE A 84 17.38 -12.41 -4.93
N SER A 85 17.85 -11.38 -5.65
CA SER A 85 18.01 -11.48 -7.09
C SER A 85 19.43 -11.87 -7.48
N LEU A 86 20.44 -11.10 -7.07
CA LEU A 86 21.81 -11.33 -7.55
C LEU A 86 22.55 -12.46 -6.83
N THR A 87 22.40 -12.60 -5.51
CA THR A 87 23.11 -13.68 -4.79
C THR A 87 22.36 -15.01 -4.79
N LEU A 88 21.03 -14.98 -4.58
CA LEU A 88 20.21 -16.20 -4.52
C LEU A 88 19.65 -16.63 -5.89
N GLY A 89 19.46 -15.71 -6.82
CA GLY A 89 18.84 -16.01 -8.12
C GLY A 89 17.36 -16.41 -8.03
N TRP A 90 16.66 -16.09 -6.93
CA TRP A 90 15.28 -16.52 -6.72
C TRP A 90 14.25 -15.65 -7.41
N LEU A 91 14.50 -14.34 -7.42
CA LEU A 91 13.56 -13.33 -7.88
C LEU A 91 14.17 -12.47 -8.98
N PRO A 92 13.37 -11.94 -9.92
CA PRO A 92 13.84 -11.07 -10.98
C PRO A 92 14.35 -9.73 -10.43
N VAL A 93 15.33 -9.15 -11.12
CA VAL A 93 16.00 -7.90 -10.71
C VAL A 93 15.08 -6.69 -10.91
N SER A 94 14.32 -6.67 -12.00
CA SER A 94 13.59 -5.48 -12.44
C SER A 94 12.52 -5.81 -13.49
N GLY A 95 11.59 -4.88 -13.72
CA GLY A 95 10.51 -5.03 -14.71
C GLY A 95 9.19 -5.52 -14.10
N ARG A 96 8.17 -5.68 -14.95
CA ARG A 96 6.82 -6.16 -14.55
C ARG A 96 6.58 -7.63 -14.82
N TYR A 97 7.25 -8.17 -15.81
CA TYR A 97 7.18 -9.55 -16.27
C TYR A 97 8.36 -9.80 -17.19
N ASP A 98 8.70 -11.07 -17.39
CA ASP A 98 9.75 -11.49 -18.31
C ASP A 98 9.45 -11.07 -19.75
N LEU A 99 10.49 -10.66 -20.48
CA LEU A 99 10.42 -10.28 -21.90
C LEU A 99 10.02 -11.44 -22.81
N LEU A 100 10.18 -12.68 -22.34
CA LEU A 100 9.72 -13.88 -23.04
C LEU A 100 8.18 -13.95 -23.16
N TYR A 101 7.45 -13.21 -22.32
CA TYR A 101 5.99 -13.22 -22.27
C TYR A 101 5.40 -11.87 -22.70
N PRO A 102 4.92 -11.71 -23.94
CA PRO A 102 4.30 -10.47 -24.39
C PRO A 102 2.87 -10.35 -23.81
N VAL A 103 2.77 -9.90 -22.55
CA VAL A 103 1.49 -9.59 -21.91
C VAL A 103 0.90 -8.36 -22.61
N GLN A 104 -0.28 -8.50 -23.19
CA GLN A 104 -0.97 -7.40 -23.85
C GLN A 104 -1.60 -6.47 -22.82
N ASN A 105 -1.32 -5.17 -22.92
CA ASN A 105 -1.90 -4.17 -22.01
C ASN A 105 -3.34 -3.83 -22.45
N ILE A 106 -4.33 -4.54 -21.89
CA ILE A 106 -5.76 -4.25 -22.13
C ILE A 106 -6.27 -3.32 -21.04
N THR A 107 -6.08 -3.71 -19.78
CA THR A 107 -6.48 -2.93 -18.59
C THR A 107 -5.32 -2.11 -18.02
N GLY A 108 -4.08 -2.50 -18.33
CA GLY A 108 -2.87 -1.92 -17.78
C GLY A 108 -2.44 -2.53 -16.44
N PHE A 109 -3.29 -3.36 -15.81
CA PHE A 109 -2.95 -4.16 -14.63
C PHE A 109 -2.34 -5.48 -15.10
N ALA A 110 -1.05 -5.72 -14.81
CA ALA A 110 -0.33 -6.86 -15.36
C ALA A 110 -0.91 -8.20 -14.89
N LEU A 111 -1.39 -8.28 -13.64
CA LEU A 111 -2.03 -9.48 -13.10
C LEU A 111 -3.34 -9.80 -13.82
N ILE A 112 -4.16 -8.76 -14.09
CA ILE A 112 -5.45 -8.92 -14.76
C ILE A 112 -5.21 -9.26 -16.23
N ASP A 113 -4.30 -8.55 -16.89
CA ASP A 113 -3.97 -8.75 -18.29
C ASP A 113 -3.33 -10.12 -18.52
N ALA A 114 -2.45 -10.58 -17.63
CA ALA A 114 -1.91 -11.94 -17.66
C ALA A 114 -3.02 -12.99 -17.44
N TRP A 115 -3.99 -12.74 -16.57
CA TRP A 115 -5.12 -13.65 -16.32
C TRP A 115 -6.09 -13.75 -17.50
N LEU A 116 -6.31 -12.63 -18.20
CA LEU A 116 -7.21 -12.54 -19.36
C LEU A 116 -6.53 -12.92 -20.68
N SER A 117 -5.20 -13.08 -20.67
CA SER A 117 -4.43 -13.42 -21.86
C SER A 117 -4.91 -14.74 -22.48
N PRO A 118 -5.21 -14.77 -23.79
CA PRO A 118 -5.64 -15.98 -24.49
C PRO A 118 -4.49 -16.96 -24.78
N SER A 119 -3.26 -16.66 -24.34
CA SER A 119 -2.07 -17.48 -24.62
C SER A 119 -2.11 -18.84 -23.89
N PRO A 120 -1.58 -19.93 -24.50
CA PRO A 120 -1.40 -21.21 -23.82
C PRO A 120 -0.55 -21.11 -22.53
N TRP A 121 0.38 -20.15 -22.50
CA TRP A 121 1.35 -19.93 -21.41
C TRP A 121 0.83 -19.01 -20.29
N ARG A 122 -0.48 -18.78 -20.23
CA ARG A 122 -1.14 -17.85 -19.29
C ARG A 122 -0.70 -18.01 -17.83
N HIS A 123 -0.55 -19.24 -17.38
CA HIS A 123 -0.15 -19.57 -16.02
C HIS A 123 1.29 -19.14 -15.74
N GLU A 124 2.21 -19.34 -16.69
CA GLU A 124 3.60 -18.90 -16.58
C GLU A 124 3.71 -17.36 -16.60
N MET A 125 2.91 -16.69 -17.42
CA MET A 125 2.82 -15.22 -17.42
C MET A 125 2.42 -14.70 -16.05
N MET A 126 1.42 -15.31 -15.42
CA MET A 126 0.92 -14.89 -14.12
C MET A 126 1.96 -15.13 -13.00
N ILE A 127 2.65 -16.27 -13.04
CA ILE A 127 3.76 -16.55 -12.11
C ILE A 127 4.88 -15.53 -12.31
N SER A 128 5.24 -15.23 -13.56
CA SER A 128 6.22 -14.19 -13.90
C SER A 128 5.83 -12.85 -13.28
N VAL A 129 4.59 -12.39 -13.50
CA VAL A 129 4.10 -11.12 -12.92
C VAL A 129 4.17 -11.13 -11.38
N LEU A 130 3.74 -12.23 -10.75
CA LEU A 130 3.80 -12.37 -9.29
C LEU A 130 5.25 -12.31 -8.78
N MET A 131 6.19 -12.99 -9.42
CA MET A 131 7.60 -12.97 -9.04
C MET A 131 8.22 -11.57 -9.16
N HIS A 132 7.85 -10.83 -10.21
CA HIS A 132 8.28 -9.44 -10.40
C HIS A 132 7.64 -8.47 -9.38
N LEU A 133 6.48 -8.81 -8.83
CA LEU A 133 5.83 -8.01 -7.80
C LEU A 133 6.44 -8.21 -6.40
N ILE A 134 7.00 -9.37 -6.07
CA ILE A 134 7.41 -9.70 -4.69
C ILE A 134 8.38 -8.65 -4.11
N LEU A 135 9.47 -8.33 -4.80
CA LEU A 135 10.47 -7.37 -4.26
C LEU A 135 9.92 -5.94 -4.18
N PRO A 136 9.34 -5.35 -5.24
CA PRO A 136 8.75 -4.01 -5.16
C PRO A 136 7.65 -3.90 -4.09
N VAL A 137 6.76 -4.90 -4.01
CA VAL A 137 5.63 -4.92 -3.07
C VAL A 137 6.12 -5.01 -1.64
N THR A 138 7.05 -5.91 -1.35
CA THR A 138 7.58 -6.08 0.02
C THR A 138 8.31 -4.83 0.49
N VAL A 139 9.15 -4.22 -0.36
CA VAL A 139 9.87 -2.99 -0.05
C VAL A 139 8.89 -1.83 0.20
N LEU A 140 7.93 -1.63 -0.70
CA LEU A 140 6.97 -0.54 -0.60
C LEU A 140 6.02 -0.72 0.60
N ALA A 141 5.69 -1.96 0.96
CA ALA A 141 4.81 -2.29 2.09
C ALA A 141 5.44 -1.99 3.45
N MET A 142 6.78 -1.92 3.57
CA MET A 142 7.45 -1.77 4.88
C MET A 142 7.01 -0.54 5.66
N ALA A 143 6.93 0.61 5.00
CA ALA A 143 6.55 1.87 5.63
C ALA A 143 5.09 1.86 6.13
N PRO A 144 4.08 1.57 5.28
CA PRO A 144 2.70 1.49 5.76
C PRO A 144 2.49 0.37 6.78
N THR A 145 3.20 -0.77 6.67
CA THR A 145 3.10 -1.86 7.66
C THR A 145 3.49 -1.38 9.05
N THR A 146 4.62 -0.66 9.16
CA THR A 146 5.11 -0.14 10.44
C THR A 146 4.11 0.80 11.10
N GLU A 147 3.53 1.69 10.29
CA GLU A 147 2.53 2.64 10.73
C GLU A 147 1.22 1.95 11.15
N ILE A 148 0.75 0.98 10.37
CA ILE A 148 -0.44 0.18 10.71
C ILE A 148 -0.22 -0.57 12.02
N VAL A 149 0.93 -1.23 12.21
CA VAL A 149 1.29 -1.90 13.47
C VAL A 149 1.22 -0.92 14.63
N ARG A 150 1.82 0.26 14.49
CA ARG A 150 1.84 1.28 15.54
C ARG A 150 0.44 1.76 15.91
N LEU A 151 -0.38 2.09 14.92
CA LEU A 151 -1.74 2.58 15.12
C LEU A 151 -2.66 1.52 15.73
N LEU A 152 -2.61 0.28 15.22
CA LEU A 152 -3.38 -0.85 15.75
C LEU A 152 -2.94 -1.19 17.16
N ARG A 153 -1.64 -1.14 17.45
CA ARG A 153 -1.11 -1.37 18.81
C ARG A 153 -1.68 -0.35 19.80
N ILE A 154 -1.63 0.94 19.46
CA ILE A 154 -2.16 2.01 20.33
C ILE A 154 -3.66 1.78 20.58
N SER A 155 -4.45 1.59 19.51
CA SER A 155 -5.89 1.38 19.66
C SER A 155 -6.24 0.10 20.41
N THR A 156 -5.48 -0.98 20.20
CA THR A 156 -5.67 -2.26 20.90
C THR A 156 -5.43 -2.11 22.40
N ILE A 157 -4.40 -1.38 22.81
CA ILE A 157 -4.11 -1.09 24.22
C ILE A 157 -5.31 -0.38 24.87
N ASP A 158 -5.83 0.66 24.21
CA ASP A 158 -6.97 1.43 24.73
C ASP A 158 -8.24 0.59 24.87
N VAL A 159 -8.46 -0.35 23.96
CA VAL A 159 -9.63 -1.24 23.94
C VAL A 159 -9.52 -2.34 25.00
N VAL A 160 -8.34 -2.96 25.14
CA VAL A 160 -8.11 -4.03 26.12
C VAL A 160 -8.31 -3.52 27.56
N ASP A 161 -8.04 -2.25 27.81
CA ASP A 161 -8.22 -1.65 29.14
C ASP A 161 -9.67 -1.34 29.51
N LYS A 162 -10.63 -1.47 28.58
CA LYS A 162 -12.05 -1.19 28.83
C LYS A 162 -12.74 -2.27 29.69
N SER A 163 -13.69 -1.85 30.53
CA SER A 163 -14.42 -2.71 31.47
C SER A 163 -15.17 -3.86 30.78
N TYR A 164 -15.72 -3.65 29.57
CA TYR A 164 -16.43 -4.71 28.84
C TYR A 164 -15.50 -5.83 28.36
N VAL A 165 -14.23 -5.51 28.02
CA VAL A 165 -13.24 -6.52 27.64
C VAL A 165 -12.79 -7.30 28.87
N LYS A 166 -12.55 -6.61 29.99
CA LYS A 166 -12.22 -7.25 31.27
C LYS A 166 -13.36 -8.16 31.75
N ALA A 167 -14.62 -7.73 31.63
CA ALA A 167 -15.78 -8.55 31.94
C ALA A 167 -15.93 -9.76 31.00
N ALA A 168 -15.63 -9.62 29.71
CA ALA A 168 -15.63 -10.75 28.78
C ALA A 168 -14.57 -11.80 29.16
N ALA A 169 -13.40 -11.37 29.64
CA ALA A 169 -12.33 -12.25 30.09
C ALA A 169 -12.68 -12.99 31.40
N THR A 170 -13.41 -12.37 32.33
CA THR A 170 -13.83 -13.02 33.59
C THR A 170 -14.95 -14.04 33.40
N ARG A 171 -15.71 -13.96 32.30
CA ARG A 171 -16.77 -14.93 31.95
C ARG A 171 -16.24 -16.25 31.37
N GLY A 172 -14.93 -16.49 31.44
CA GLY A 172 -14.31 -17.74 30.99
C GLY A 172 -14.14 -17.89 29.47
N LEU A 173 -14.33 -16.81 28.70
CA LEU A 173 -14.09 -16.84 27.25
C LEU A 173 -12.60 -17.03 26.95
N SER A 174 -12.29 -17.82 25.92
CA SER A 174 -10.90 -17.99 25.47
C SER A 174 -10.29 -16.66 25.04
N ARG A 175 -8.98 -16.50 25.23
CA ARG A 175 -8.25 -15.28 24.80
C ARG A 175 -8.45 -14.97 23.33
N PHE A 176 -8.48 -15.99 22.48
CA PHE A 176 -8.72 -15.83 21.04
C PHE A 176 -10.12 -15.29 20.76
N THR A 177 -11.13 -15.79 21.46
CA THR A 177 -12.52 -15.30 21.36
C THR A 177 -12.61 -13.84 21.79
N VAL A 178 -11.96 -13.47 22.90
CA VAL A 178 -11.94 -12.08 23.39
C VAL A 178 -11.27 -11.15 22.37
N ILE A 179 -10.11 -11.54 21.84
CA ILE A 179 -9.39 -10.73 20.85
C ILE A 179 -10.23 -10.56 19.58
N ARG A 180 -10.68 -11.65 18.96
CA ARG A 180 -11.38 -11.60 17.68
C ARG A 180 -12.72 -10.88 17.77
N ARG A 181 -13.49 -11.14 18.83
CA ARG A 181 -14.88 -10.65 18.93
C ARG A 181 -15.00 -9.29 19.62
N HIS A 182 -14.15 -9.01 20.61
CA HIS A 182 -14.27 -7.79 21.43
C HIS A 182 -13.15 -6.78 21.16
N VAL A 183 -11.93 -7.22 20.89
CA VAL A 183 -10.80 -6.29 20.72
C VAL A 183 -10.69 -5.81 19.27
N LEU A 184 -10.55 -6.73 18.31
CA LEU A 184 -10.37 -6.43 16.88
C LEU A 184 -11.48 -5.51 16.34
N HIS A 185 -12.74 -5.84 16.63
CA HIS A 185 -13.89 -5.09 16.14
C HIS A 185 -13.95 -3.65 16.69
N ASN A 186 -13.41 -3.41 17.90
CA ASN A 186 -13.42 -2.09 18.52
C ASN A 186 -12.11 -1.31 18.30
N ALA A 187 -11.01 -1.98 17.94
CA ALA A 187 -9.72 -1.36 17.69
C ALA A 187 -9.53 -0.88 16.24
N LEU A 188 -10.25 -1.48 15.29
CA LEU A 188 -10.17 -1.10 13.87
C LEU A 188 -10.80 0.28 13.53
N PRO A 189 -12.03 0.61 13.98
CA PRO A 189 -12.70 1.84 13.57
C PRO A 189 -11.88 3.14 13.71
N PRO A 190 -11.12 3.40 14.79
CA PRO A 190 -10.31 4.61 14.89
C PRO A 190 -9.08 4.63 13.97
N VAL A 191 -8.67 3.47 13.43
CA VAL A 191 -7.50 3.39 12.54
C VAL A 191 -7.88 3.54 11.08
N ILE A 192 -9.09 3.13 10.68
CA ILE A 192 -9.54 3.15 9.28
C ILE A 192 -9.35 4.51 8.57
N PRO A 193 -9.75 5.66 9.14
CA PRO A 193 -9.50 6.95 8.49
C PRO A 193 -8.01 7.22 8.24
N ARG A 194 -7.14 6.74 9.14
CA ARG A 194 -5.68 6.94 9.03
C ARG A 194 -5.06 6.05 7.95
N LEU A 195 -5.73 4.98 7.52
CA LEU A 195 -5.27 4.12 6.42
C LEU A 195 -5.20 4.89 5.10
N GLY A 196 -6.13 5.83 4.85
CA GLY A 196 -6.11 6.68 3.66
C GLY A 196 -4.85 7.54 3.55
N LEU A 197 -4.43 8.11 4.68
CA LEU A 197 -3.20 8.87 4.76
C LEU A 197 -1.96 7.99 4.49
N GLN A 198 -1.97 6.74 4.97
CA GLN A 198 -0.88 5.79 4.72
C GLN A 198 -0.81 5.33 3.27
N PHE A 199 -1.96 5.15 2.63
CA PHE A 199 -2.00 4.87 1.19
C PHE A 199 -1.48 6.06 0.38
N SER A 200 -1.87 7.27 0.76
CA SER A 200 -1.46 8.51 0.10
C SER A 200 0.05 8.76 0.23
N SER A 201 0.63 8.58 1.42
CA SER A 201 2.08 8.73 1.63
C SER A 201 2.89 7.67 0.87
N MET A 202 2.32 6.47 0.70
CA MET A 202 2.94 5.39 -0.07
C MET A 202 3.01 5.70 -1.57
N LEU A 203 2.09 6.49 -2.15
CA LEU A 203 2.21 6.92 -3.57
C LEU A 203 3.51 7.68 -3.84
N THR A 204 3.95 8.49 -2.89
CA THR A 204 5.25 9.19 -2.97
C THR A 204 6.41 8.21 -2.92
N LEU A 205 6.36 7.21 -2.03
CA LEU A 205 7.39 6.17 -1.92
C LEU A 205 7.39 5.22 -3.13
N ALA A 206 6.24 5.06 -3.80
CA ALA A 206 6.12 4.28 -5.02
C ALA A 206 7.00 4.85 -6.12
N MET A 207 7.11 6.18 -6.25
CA MET A 207 7.97 6.80 -7.29
C MET A 207 9.43 6.32 -7.20
N ILE A 208 9.97 6.25 -5.98
CA ILE A 208 11.34 5.77 -5.75
C ILE A 208 11.43 4.26 -6.02
N THR A 209 10.45 3.50 -5.55
CA THR A 209 10.39 2.04 -5.74
C THR A 209 10.34 1.69 -7.24
N GLU A 210 9.51 2.40 -8.01
CA GLU A 210 9.38 2.23 -9.45
C GLU A 210 10.67 2.53 -10.20
N MET A 211 11.39 3.57 -9.78
CA MET A 211 12.69 3.90 -10.35
C MET A 211 13.73 2.81 -10.12
N VAL A 212 13.81 2.26 -8.89
CA VAL A 212 14.80 1.23 -8.56
C VAL A 212 14.51 -0.08 -9.27
N PHE A 213 13.25 -0.51 -9.29
CA PHE A 213 12.85 -1.79 -9.91
C PHE A 213 12.50 -1.66 -11.40
N ASN A 214 12.79 -0.52 -12.04
CA ASN A 214 12.49 -0.28 -13.45
C ASN A 214 11.00 -0.48 -13.79
N TRP A 215 10.10 -0.25 -12.83
CA TRP A 215 8.66 -0.41 -12.99
C TRP A 215 8.13 0.72 -13.89
N PRO A 216 7.37 0.43 -14.96
CA PRO A 216 6.82 1.41 -15.88
C PRO A 216 5.54 2.04 -15.28
N GLY A 217 5.69 2.69 -14.12
CA GLY A 217 4.62 3.40 -13.42
C GLY A 217 4.66 4.90 -13.64
N LEU A 218 3.62 5.55 -13.11
CA LEU A 218 3.39 6.98 -13.14
C LEU A 218 4.48 7.77 -12.42
N GLY A 219 5.04 7.24 -11.34
CA GLY A 219 6.12 7.90 -10.59
C GLY A 219 7.41 7.97 -11.40
N ARG A 220 7.79 6.87 -12.05
CA ARG A 220 8.90 6.85 -13.00
C ARG A 220 8.66 7.78 -14.19
N TRP A 221 7.46 7.78 -14.74
CA TRP A 221 7.07 8.68 -15.84
C TRP A 221 7.20 10.16 -15.45
N LEU A 222 6.70 10.53 -14.26
CA LEU A 222 6.86 11.88 -13.71
C LEU A 222 8.34 12.28 -13.56
N ILE A 223 9.19 11.38 -13.04
CA ILE A 223 10.62 11.67 -12.88
C ILE A 223 11.30 11.87 -14.25
N ASN A 224 10.89 11.12 -15.27
CA ASN A 224 11.36 11.33 -16.63
C ASN A 224 10.92 12.69 -17.20
N ALA A 225 9.65 13.07 -17.00
CA ALA A 225 9.12 14.36 -17.41
C ALA A 225 9.86 15.53 -16.72
N ILE A 226 10.16 15.41 -15.42
CA ILE A 226 10.99 16.38 -14.68
C ILE A 226 12.38 16.51 -15.31
N ARG A 227 13.03 15.39 -15.63
CA ARG A 227 14.36 15.41 -16.26
C ARG A 227 14.37 16.01 -17.66
N GLN A 228 13.28 15.82 -18.41
CA GLN A 228 13.12 16.32 -19.77
C GLN A 228 12.49 17.72 -19.83
N GLN A 229 12.18 18.31 -18.67
CA GLN A 229 11.51 19.61 -18.54
C GLN A 229 10.16 19.66 -19.29
N ASP A 230 9.44 18.54 -19.37
CA ASP A 230 8.11 18.48 -19.97
C ASP A 230 7.06 18.98 -18.97
N TYR A 231 6.88 20.30 -18.91
CA TYR A 231 5.98 20.95 -17.96
C TYR A 231 4.51 20.52 -18.10
N ALA A 232 4.08 20.15 -19.31
CA ALA A 232 2.72 19.66 -19.54
C ALA A 232 2.53 18.29 -18.87
N ALA A 233 3.47 17.36 -19.09
CA ALA A 233 3.47 16.05 -18.45
C ALA A 233 3.60 16.15 -16.91
N ILE A 234 4.48 17.03 -16.40
CA ILE A 234 4.63 17.27 -14.95
C ILE A 234 3.30 17.74 -14.35
N SER A 235 2.66 18.74 -14.96
CA SER A 235 1.40 19.30 -14.45
C SER A 235 0.28 18.27 -14.44
N ALA A 236 0.17 17.49 -15.53
CA ALA A 236 -0.81 16.42 -15.64
C ALA A 236 -0.58 15.33 -14.58
N GLY A 237 0.65 14.85 -14.40
CA GLY A 237 0.97 13.83 -13.41
C GLY A 237 0.77 14.29 -11.96
N VAL A 238 1.09 15.55 -11.65
CA VAL A 238 0.79 16.13 -10.32
C VAL A 238 -0.72 16.24 -10.10
N MET A 239 -1.49 16.62 -11.11
CA MET A 239 -2.95 16.71 -11.01
C MET A 239 -3.59 15.33 -10.80
N VAL A 240 -3.13 14.31 -11.52
CA VAL A 240 -3.61 12.94 -11.37
C VAL A 240 -3.25 12.37 -10.00
N THR A 241 -2.00 12.53 -9.55
CA THR A 241 -1.57 12.03 -8.22
C THR A 241 -2.32 12.74 -7.09
N GLY A 242 -2.46 14.06 -7.16
CA GLY A 242 -3.25 14.84 -6.22
C GLY A 242 -4.73 14.41 -6.21
N GLY A 243 -5.31 14.16 -7.38
CA GLY A 243 -6.66 13.63 -7.52
C GLY A 243 -6.84 12.27 -6.83
N VAL A 244 -5.92 11.33 -7.04
CA VAL A 244 -5.93 10.03 -6.36
C VAL A 244 -5.85 10.20 -4.84
N VAL A 245 -4.92 11.03 -4.36
CA VAL A 245 -4.76 11.30 -2.92
C VAL A 245 -6.05 11.85 -2.31
N ILE A 246 -6.69 12.81 -2.96
CA ILE A 246 -7.96 13.37 -2.51
C ILE A 246 -9.04 12.28 -2.48
N VAL A 247 -9.20 11.52 -3.56
CA VAL A 247 -10.21 10.46 -3.66
C VAL A 247 -10.00 9.42 -2.55
N VAL A 248 -8.78 8.94 -2.35
CA VAL A 248 -8.46 7.94 -1.33
C VAL A 248 -8.73 8.46 0.08
N ASN A 249 -8.36 9.71 0.39
CA ASN A 249 -8.61 10.30 1.69
C ASN A 249 -10.11 10.49 1.94
N VAL A 250 -10.85 11.03 0.98
CA VAL A 250 -12.31 11.19 1.09
C VAL A 250 -13.00 9.85 1.30
N LEU A 251 -12.62 8.81 0.53
CA LEU A 251 -13.16 7.46 0.72
C LEU A 251 -12.83 6.90 2.11
N SER A 252 -11.61 7.11 2.59
CA SER A 252 -11.19 6.63 3.91
C SER A 252 -11.93 7.32 5.05
N ASP A 253 -12.19 8.62 4.92
CA ASP A 253 -12.98 9.38 5.88
C ASP A 253 -14.45 8.96 5.88
N ILE A 254 -15.05 8.72 4.70
CA ILE A 254 -16.42 8.24 4.58
C ILE A 254 -16.56 6.85 5.21
N VAL A 255 -15.68 5.91 4.86
CA VAL A 255 -15.69 4.55 5.42
C VAL A 255 -15.45 4.59 6.93
N GLY A 256 -14.53 5.44 7.39
CA GLY A 256 -14.25 5.64 8.81
C GLY A 256 -15.45 6.22 9.58
N ALA A 257 -16.17 7.19 8.99
CA ALA A 257 -17.37 7.76 9.57
C ALA A 257 -18.52 6.74 9.64
N ALA A 258 -18.71 5.93 8.58
CA ALA A 258 -19.73 4.89 8.54
C ALA A 258 -19.48 3.77 9.58
N LEU A 259 -18.22 3.42 9.83
CA LEU A 259 -17.83 2.35 10.75
C LEU A 259 -17.67 2.81 12.21
N ASN A 260 -17.57 4.12 12.47
CA ASN A 260 -17.44 4.66 13.81
C ASN A 260 -18.70 5.45 14.22
N PRO A 261 -19.73 4.79 14.78
CA PRO A 261 -20.94 5.46 15.24
C PRO A 261 -20.71 6.38 16.45
N LEU A 262 -19.55 6.28 17.14
CA LEU A 262 -19.25 7.08 18.34
C LEU A 262 -18.83 8.52 18.04
N LYS A 263 -18.46 8.86 16.80
CA LYS A 263 -18.19 10.26 16.42
C LYS A 263 -19.42 11.16 16.66
N HIS A 264 -20.62 10.58 16.65
CA HIS A 264 -21.86 11.28 16.99
C HIS A 264 -22.05 11.55 18.49
N LYS A 265 -21.39 10.81 19.41
CA LYS A 265 -21.59 10.97 20.86
C LYS A 265 -20.79 12.11 21.48
N GLU A 266 -19.61 12.43 20.94
CA GLU A 266 -18.80 13.56 21.43
C GLU A 266 -19.53 14.90 21.24
N TRP A 267 -20.39 15.02 20.22
CA TRP A 267 -21.28 16.17 20.02
C TRP A 267 -22.30 16.37 21.14
N TYR A 268 -22.71 15.30 21.83
CA TYR A 268 -23.67 15.37 22.94
C TYR A 268 -23.00 15.54 24.31
N ALA A 269 -21.69 15.27 24.43
CA ALA A 269 -20.95 15.47 25.67
C ALA A 269 -20.50 16.93 25.89
N LEU A 270 -20.59 17.76 24.85
CA LEU A 270 -20.25 19.19 24.86
C LEU A 270 -21.49 20.10 24.90
N ARG A 271 -22.69 19.54 25.15
CA ARG A 271 -23.93 20.27 25.47
C ARG A 271 -24.34 19.96 26.89
#